data_AF-A0A2C9L931-F1
#
_entry.id   AF-A0A2C9L931-F1
#
_cell.length_a   1.000
_cell.length_b   1.000
_cell.length_c   1.000
_cell.angle_alpha   90.00
_cell.angle_beta   90.00
_cell.angle_gamma   90.00
#
_symmetry.space_group_name_H-M   'P 1'
#
loop_
_entity.id
_entity.type
_entity.pdbx_description
1 polymer ?
#
loop_
_entity_poly.entity_id
_entity_poly.type
_entity_poly.pdbx_seq_one_letter_code
_entity_poly.pdbx_strand_id
1 'polypeptide(L)'
;MFDRIKSFRCKLTLWATQLAYGNLAHLSFLQSITVEPQLLKDYVDILSRLLEDFENRFQQFTALELQFFLVATPFAVDVKNVPEEVLQCDTVLKQKYAGVGVPDFYQFLPREKFPNLFCTDARILAICLGGTKQLITVMFDRIKSFRCKLTLWATQLAYGNLAHLSFLQSITVEPQLLKDYVDILSRLLEDFEHRFQQFTALEPQFFLVATPFAVDVKNVPDEVLQCDT
;
A
#
# COMPACT_ATOMS: atom_id res chain seq x y z
N MET A 1 -5.06 2.92 5.52
CA MET A 1 -4.34 1.94 4.67
C MET A 1 -3.82 2.57 3.40
N PHE A 2 -4.70 3.19 2.60
CA PHE A 2 -4.32 3.99 1.43
C PHE A 2 -3.26 5.04 1.73
N ASP A 3 -3.36 5.75 2.86
CA ASP A 3 -2.34 6.73 3.25
C ASP A 3 -0.95 6.13 3.44
N ARG A 4 -0.87 4.86 3.89
CA ARG A 4 0.40 4.16 4.07
C ARG A 4 1.01 3.78 2.73
N ILE A 5 0.18 3.30 1.79
CA ILE A 5 0.57 3.02 0.39
C ILE A 5 1.05 4.32 -0.27
N LYS A 6 0.28 5.41 -0.14
CA LYS A 6 0.59 6.73 -0.68
C LYS A 6 1.87 7.30 -0.08
N SER A 7 2.03 7.23 1.23
CA SER A 7 3.24 7.72 1.92
C SER A 7 4.48 6.93 1.51
N PHE A 8 4.39 5.60 1.40
CA PHE A 8 5.50 4.79 0.91
C PHE A 8 5.84 5.12 -0.54
N ARG A 9 4.83 5.25 -1.41
CA ARG A 9 5.02 5.71 -2.80
C ARG A 9 5.74 7.06 -2.84
N CYS A 10 5.27 8.05 -2.09
CA CYS A 10 5.89 9.38 -2.05
C CYS A 10 7.35 9.31 -1.60
N LYS A 11 7.68 8.48 -0.61
CA LYS A 11 9.06 8.29 -0.15
C LYS A 11 9.92 7.65 -1.24
N LEU A 12 9.42 6.61 -1.90
CA LEU A 12 10.13 5.91 -2.97
C LEU A 12 10.35 6.83 -4.19
N THR A 13 9.34 7.61 -4.59
CA THR A 13 9.45 8.64 -5.61
C THR A 13 10.47 9.71 -5.20
N LEU A 14 10.39 10.22 -3.98
CA LEU A 14 11.33 11.24 -3.49
C LEU A 14 12.78 10.76 -3.60
N TRP A 15 13.06 9.52 -3.18
CA TRP A 15 14.41 8.96 -3.24
C TRP A 15 14.88 8.76 -4.69
N ALA A 16 14.03 8.22 -5.57
CA ALA A 16 14.36 8.05 -6.99
C ALA A 16 14.66 9.40 -7.67
N THR A 17 13.82 10.41 -7.42
CA THR A 17 13.97 11.76 -7.97
C THR A 17 15.21 12.45 -7.43
N GLN A 18 15.45 12.41 -6.13
CA GLN A 18 16.61 13.07 -5.52
C GLN A 18 17.92 12.46 -6.01
N LEU A 19 17.99 11.13 -6.12
CA LEU A 19 19.14 10.47 -6.74
C LEU A 19 19.32 10.87 -8.19
N ALA A 20 18.26 10.98 -8.98
CA ALA A 20 18.36 11.42 -10.38
C ALA A 20 18.94 12.83 -10.53
N TYR A 21 18.74 13.70 -9.54
CA TYR A 21 19.30 15.06 -9.49
C TYR A 21 20.65 15.14 -8.75
N GLY A 22 21.25 14.02 -8.34
CA GLY A 22 22.50 14.03 -7.57
C GLY A 22 22.35 14.56 -6.13
N ASN A 23 21.12 14.68 -5.63
CA ASN A 23 20.83 15.20 -4.31
C ASN A 23 20.80 14.06 -3.28
N LEU A 24 21.82 14.00 -2.43
CA LEU A 24 21.95 12.96 -1.39
C LEU A 24 21.41 13.39 -0.02
N ALA A 25 20.68 14.51 0.08
CA ALA A 25 20.24 15.07 1.36
C ALA A 25 19.46 14.09 2.25
N HIS A 26 18.64 13.21 1.65
CA HIS A 26 17.85 12.20 2.38
C HIS A 26 18.48 10.80 2.39
N LEU A 27 19.63 10.65 1.73
CA LEU A 27 20.43 9.43 1.70
C LEU A 27 21.79 9.74 2.31
N SER A 28 21.79 10.25 3.54
CA SER A 28 22.99 10.69 4.25
C SER A 28 24.06 9.60 4.39
N PHE A 29 23.67 8.33 4.32
CA PHE A 29 24.58 7.19 4.28
C PHE A 29 25.34 7.04 2.94
N LEU A 30 24.86 7.65 1.86
CA LEU A 30 25.57 7.76 0.58
C LEU A 30 26.46 9.02 0.52
N GLN A 31 26.28 9.99 1.43
CA GLN A 31 27.10 11.22 1.44
C GLN A 31 28.56 10.98 1.85
N SER A 32 28.82 9.88 2.57
CA SER A 32 30.19 9.48 2.95
C SER A 32 30.99 8.86 1.81
N ILE A 33 30.38 8.67 0.65
CA ILE A 33 30.97 8.01 -0.52
C ILE A 33 31.09 9.04 -1.63
N THR A 34 32.25 9.14 -2.28
CA THR A 34 32.36 9.86 -3.54
C THR A 34 31.57 9.09 -4.59
N VAL A 35 30.31 9.46 -4.79
CA VAL A 35 29.41 8.73 -5.70
C VAL A 35 29.81 9.03 -7.14
N GLU A 36 30.35 8.04 -7.84
CA GLU A 36 30.62 8.16 -9.27
C GLU A 36 29.31 8.35 -10.06
N PRO A 37 29.31 9.07 -11.20
CA PRO A 37 28.09 9.32 -11.97
C PRO A 37 27.36 8.05 -12.43
N GLN A 38 28.12 6.99 -12.77
CA GLN A 38 27.54 5.71 -13.18
C GLN A 38 26.84 5.01 -12.01
N LEU A 39 27.45 5.04 -10.84
CA LEU A 39 26.89 4.50 -9.61
C LEU A 39 25.54 5.16 -9.25
N LEU A 40 25.48 6.49 -9.35
CA LEU A 40 24.25 7.24 -9.13
C LEU A 40 23.12 6.80 -10.08
N LYS A 41 23.46 6.56 -11.35
CA LYS A 41 22.52 6.06 -12.36
C LYS A 41 21.99 4.67 -12.00
N ASP A 42 22.84 3.79 -11.52
CA ASP A 42 22.43 2.43 -11.14
C ASP A 42 21.47 2.45 -9.93
N TYR A 43 21.71 3.32 -8.95
CA TYR A 43 20.76 3.54 -7.85
C TYR A 43 19.40 4.05 -8.33
N VAL A 44 19.41 5.01 -9.26
CA VAL A 44 18.19 5.53 -9.87
C VAL A 44 17.43 4.42 -10.59
N ASP A 45 18.13 3.56 -11.33
CA ASP A 45 17.51 2.43 -12.04
C ASP A 45 16.87 1.41 -11.09
N ILE A 46 17.52 1.06 -9.98
CA ILE A 46 16.95 0.17 -8.94
C ILE A 46 15.66 0.77 -8.38
N LEU A 47 15.72 2.03 -7.94
CA LEU A 47 14.57 2.68 -7.31
C LEU A 47 13.43 2.92 -8.29
N SER A 48 13.74 3.24 -9.55
CA SER A 48 12.73 3.43 -10.61
C SER A 48 11.99 2.12 -10.89
N ARG A 49 12.70 0.99 -10.94
CA ARG A 49 12.09 -0.35 -11.11
C ARG A 49 11.25 -0.76 -9.90
N LEU A 50 11.70 -0.44 -8.68
CA LEU A 50 10.91 -0.65 -7.48
C LEU A 50 9.64 0.20 -7.49
N LEU A 51 9.74 1.46 -7.91
CA LEU A 51 8.61 2.37 -8.01
C LEU A 51 7.59 1.88 -9.04
N GLU A 52 8.05 1.50 -10.23
CA GLU A 52 7.20 0.95 -11.29
C GLU A 52 6.48 -0.32 -10.82
N ASP A 53 7.19 -1.27 -10.20
CA ASP A 53 6.59 -2.49 -9.68
C ASP A 53 5.58 -2.20 -8.55
N PHE A 54 5.89 -1.23 -7.68
CA PHE A 54 4.97 -0.78 -6.64
C PHE A 54 3.70 -0.17 -7.26
N GLU A 55 3.85 0.78 -8.19
CA GLU A 55 2.72 1.43 -8.84
C GLU A 55 1.85 0.45 -9.61
N ASN A 56 2.43 -0.49 -10.35
CA ASN A 56 1.70 -1.54 -11.05
C ASN A 56 0.91 -2.44 -10.09
N ARG A 57 1.50 -2.84 -8.95
CA ARG A 57 0.82 -3.66 -7.94
C ARG A 57 -0.34 -2.95 -7.28
N PHE A 58 -0.22 -1.64 -7.09
CA PHE A 58 -1.21 -0.82 -6.41
C PHE A 58 -2.09 0.02 -7.34
N GLN A 59 -1.97 -0.14 -8.66
CA GLN A 59 -2.64 0.69 -9.67
C GLN A 59 -4.16 0.74 -9.49
N GLN A 60 -4.77 -0.41 -9.20
CA GLN A 60 -6.21 -0.51 -8.96
C GLN A 60 -6.65 0.29 -7.72
N PHE A 61 -5.80 0.39 -6.70
CA PHE A 61 -6.10 1.17 -5.49
C PHE A 61 -5.94 2.67 -5.74
N THR A 62 -4.94 3.07 -6.53
CA THR A 62 -4.77 4.45 -6.97
C THR A 62 -5.96 4.91 -7.82
N ALA A 63 -6.45 4.07 -8.73
CA ALA A 63 -7.62 4.37 -9.56
C ALA A 63 -8.91 4.57 -8.75
N LEU A 64 -9.01 3.91 -7.59
CA LEU A 64 -10.15 4.02 -6.68
C LEU A 64 -9.93 5.09 -5.59
N GLU A 65 -8.79 5.77 -5.53
CA GLU A 65 -8.43 6.71 -4.45
C GLU A 65 -9.50 7.80 -4.27
N LEU A 66 -9.94 8.39 -5.38
CA LEU A 66 -10.97 9.43 -5.36
C LEU A 66 -12.29 8.90 -4.81
N GLN A 67 -12.68 7.68 -5.20
CA GLN A 67 -13.91 7.05 -4.74
C GLN A 67 -13.84 6.69 -3.24
N PHE A 68 -12.69 6.17 -2.77
CA PHE A 68 -12.46 5.97 -1.33
C PHE A 68 -12.52 7.28 -0.55
N PHE A 69 -11.98 8.37 -1.09
CA PHE A 69 -12.04 9.69 -0.47
C PHE A 69 -13.47 10.22 -0.36
N LEU A 70 -14.26 10.09 -1.45
CA LEU A 70 -15.68 10.47 -1.46
C LEU A 70 -16.49 9.66 -0.44
N VAL A 71 -16.21 8.35 -0.31
CA VAL A 71 -16.88 7.46 0.64
C VAL A 71 -16.43 7.70 2.09
N ALA A 72 -15.16 7.98 2.33
CA ALA A 72 -14.64 8.23 3.67
C ALA A 72 -15.01 9.63 4.18
N THR A 73 -15.19 10.60 3.28
CA THR A 73 -15.44 11.99 3.64
C THR A 73 -16.57 12.63 2.82
N PRO A 74 -17.80 12.06 2.88
CA PRO A 74 -18.92 12.51 2.04
C PRO A 74 -19.32 13.98 2.24
N PHE A 75 -18.89 14.60 3.34
CA PHE A 75 -19.17 16.00 3.67
C PHE A 75 -17.96 16.95 3.50
N ALA A 76 -16.78 16.48 3.06
CA ALA A 76 -15.54 17.29 3.02
C ALA A 76 -15.03 17.60 1.60
N VAL A 77 -15.79 17.26 0.57
CA VAL A 77 -15.37 17.37 -0.85
C VAL A 77 -15.53 18.80 -1.37
N ASP A 78 -14.58 19.30 -2.17
CA ASP A 78 -14.71 20.60 -2.84
C ASP A 78 -15.87 20.58 -3.85
N VAL A 79 -16.77 21.58 -3.75
CA VAL A 79 -17.99 21.76 -4.57
C VAL A 79 -17.71 21.67 -6.07
N LYS A 80 -16.49 21.98 -6.51
CA LYS A 80 -16.10 21.95 -7.93
C LYS A 80 -15.95 20.54 -8.52
N ASN A 81 -15.84 19.51 -7.68
CA ASN A 81 -15.52 18.13 -8.09
C ASN A 81 -16.64 17.11 -7.75
N VAL A 82 -17.85 17.57 -7.43
CA VAL A 82 -18.95 16.69 -6.96
C VAL A 82 -19.92 16.38 -8.11
N PRO A 83 -20.46 15.15 -8.19
CA PRO A 83 -21.70 14.88 -8.93
C PRO A 83 -22.85 15.75 -8.39
N GLU A 84 -23.91 16.01 -9.17
CA GLU A 84 -25.05 16.88 -8.78
C GLU A 84 -25.79 16.49 -7.47
N GLU A 85 -25.45 15.36 -6.85
CA GLU A 85 -26.05 14.80 -5.64
C GLU A 85 -25.34 15.28 -4.36
N VAL A 86 -25.70 16.48 -3.88
CA VAL A 86 -24.97 17.14 -2.79
C VAL A 86 -25.47 16.69 -1.40
N LEU A 87 -24.82 15.68 -0.80
CA LEU A 87 -24.99 15.30 0.62
C LEU A 87 -24.65 16.44 1.59
N GLN A 88 -23.82 17.40 1.16
CA GLN A 88 -23.19 18.41 2.02
C GLN A 88 -24.17 19.38 2.69
N CYS A 89 -25.35 19.58 2.10
CA CYS A 89 -26.35 20.52 2.58
C CYS A 89 -27.35 19.90 3.57
N ASP A 90 -27.31 18.58 3.77
CA ASP A 90 -28.26 17.88 4.64
C ASP A 90 -27.70 17.77 6.07
N THR A 91 -28.15 18.69 6.94
CA THR A 91 -27.71 18.77 8.34
C THR A 91 -28.09 17.53 9.15
N VAL A 92 -29.19 16.87 8.81
CA VAL A 92 -29.64 15.64 9.47
C VAL A 92 -28.70 14.49 9.12
N LEU A 93 -28.38 14.31 7.83
CA LEU A 93 -27.42 13.30 7.40
C LEU A 93 -26.01 13.58 7.96
N LYS A 94 -25.62 14.86 8.07
CA LYS A 94 -24.32 15.24 8.67
C LYS A 94 -24.23 14.88 10.15
N GLN A 95 -25.30 15.12 10.92
CA GLN A 95 -25.39 14.70 12.32
C GLN A 95 -25.38 13.18 12.44
N LYS A 96 -26.12 12.47 11.57
CA LYS A 96 -26.13 11.01 11.55
C LYS A 96 -24.74 10.44 11.27
N TYR A 97 -24.05 10.97 10.26
CA TYR A 97 -22.67 10.61 9.93
C TYR A 97 -21.72 10.81 11.12
N ALA A 98 -21.82 11.94 11.82
CA ALA A 98 -20.99 12.21 13.00
C ALA A 98 -21.27 11.22 14.15
N GLY A 99 -22.48 10.68 14.24
CA GLY A 99 -22.88 9.73 15.27
C GLY A 99 -22.53 8.27 14.97
N VAL A 100 -22.60 7.83 13.71
CA VAL A 100 -22.39 6.40 13.35
C VAL A 100 -21.12 6.13 12.55
N GLY A 101 -20.58 7.13 11.83
CA GLY A 101 -19.40 6.96 10.98
C GLY A 101 -19.60 6.03 9.78
N VAL A 102 -18.50 5.73 9.07
CA VAL A 102 -18.43 4.80 7.94
C VAL A 102 -18.03 3.41 8.47
N PRO A 103 -18.58 2.29 7.96
CA PRO A 103 -19.49 2.18 6.81
C PRO A 103 -20.98 2.34 7.15
N ASP A 104 -21.36 2.32 8.44
CA ASP A 104 -22.76 2.21 8.86
C ASP A 104 -23.65 3.37 8.40
N PHE A 105 -23.10 4.57 8.25
CA PHE A 105 -23.80 5.74 7.69
C PHE A 105 -24.53 5.43 6.37
N TYR A 106 -23.90 4.65 5.48
CA TYR A 106 -24.43 4.36 4.15
C TYR A 106 -25.69 3.49 4.17
N GLN A 107 -25.95 2.77 5.27
CA GLN A 107 -27.19 2.01 5.45
C GLN A 107 -28.42 2.91 5.64
N PHE A 108 -28.21 4.17 6.04
CA PHE A 108 -29.28 5.14 6.32
C PHE A 108 -29.57 6.08 5.14
N LEU A 109 -28.87 5.93 4.01
CA LEU A 109 -29.08 6.78 2.84
C LEU A 109 -30.23 6.26 1.96
N PRO A 110 -31.22 7.11 1.61
CA PRO A 110 -32.29 6.73 0.69
C PRO A 110 -31.71 6.48 -0.71
N ARG A 111 -31.80 5.23 -1.19
CA ARG A 111 -31.25 4.84 -2.51
C ARG A 111 -31.84 5.63 -3.68
N GLU A 112 -33.11 6.00 -3.57
CA GLU A 112 -33.84 6.77 -4.58
C GLU A 112 -33.33 8.22 -4.71
N LYS A 113 -32.78 8.79 -3.64
CA LYS A 113 -32.31 10.18 -3.58
C LYS A 113 -30.85 10.33 -3.97
N PHE A 114 -30.06 9.26 -3.85
CA PHE A 114 -28.63 9.25 -4.15
C PHE A 114 -28.26 8.11 -5.12
N PRO A 115 -28.96 7.95 -6.24
CA PRO A 115 -28.77 6.81 -7.12
C PRO A 115 -27.35 6.75 -7.67
N ASN A 116 -26.68 7.88 -7.97
CA ASN A 116 -25.30 7.85 -8.47
C ASN A 116 -24.29 7.53 -7.36
N LEU A 117 -24.54 7.92 -6.11
CA LEU A 117 -23.74 7.43 -4.98
C LEU A 117 -23.79 5.90 -4.89
N PHE A 118 -24.93 5.28 -5.22
CA PHE A 118 -25.07 3.82 -5.27
C PHE A 118 -24.70 3.17 -6.61
N CYS A 119 -24.70 3.92 -7.73
CA CYS A 119 -24.51 3.41 -9.10
C CYS A 119 -23.06 3.58 -9.60
N THR A 120 -22.44 4.74 -9.35
CA THR A 120 -21.03 5.00 -9.70
C THR A 120 -20.05 4.24 -8.79
N ASP A 121 -20.51 3.86 -7.60
CA ASP A 121 -19.75 3.16 -6.57
C ASP A 121 -20.39 1.81 -6.17
N ALA A 122 -21.20 1.17 -7.03
CA ALA A 122 -21.80 -0.14 -6.68
C ALA A 122 -20.75 -1.19 -6.29
N ARG A 123 -19.55 -1.16 -6.88
CA ARG A 123 -18.42 -2.00 -6.48
C ARG A 123 -17.81 -1.60 -5.14
N ILE A 124 -17.63 -0.30 -4.87
CA ILE A 124 -17.02 0.17 -3.62
C ILE A 124 -18.01 0.10 -2.47
N LEU A 125 -19.27 0.45 -2.65
CA LEU A 125 -20.33 0.20 -1.68
C LEU A 125 -20.57 -1.29 -1.49
N ALA A 126 -20.52 -2.14 -2.53
CA ALA A 126 -20.51 -3.59 -2.33
C ALA A 126 -19.28 -4.05 -1.55
N ILE A 127 -18.11 -3.48 -1.78
CA ILE A 127 -16.90 -3.75 -0.99
C ILE A 127 -17.04 -3.21 0.45
N CYS A 128 -17.54 -2.00 0.67
CA CYS A 128 -17.65 -1.37 1.99
C CYS A 128 -18.82 -1.95 2.82
N LEU A 129 -19.89 -2.42 2.17
CA LEU A 129 -21.10 -2.95 2.82
C LEU A 129 -21.19 -4.49 2.83
N GLY A 130 -20.44 -5.20 1.97
CA GLY A 130 -20.53 -6.68 1.88
C GLY A 130 -19.27 -7.43 1.40
N GLY A 131 -18.25 -6.75 0.90
CA GLY A 131 -17.06 -7.31 0.26
C GLY A 131 -15.74 -6.87 0.91
N THR A 132 -15.80 -6.36 2.14
CA THR A 132 -14.66 -5.79 2.87
C THR A 132 -13.57 -6.83 3.04
N LYS A 133 -13.97 -8.08 3.31
CA LYS A 133 -13.06 -9.23 3.39
C LYS A 133 -12.25 -9.41 2.09
N GLN A 134 -12.90 -9.42 0.92
CA GLN A 134 -12.18 -9.63 -0.34
C GLN A 134 -11.21 -8.50 -0.65
N LEU A 135 -11.62 -7.24 -0.46
CA LEU A 135 -10.72 -6.11 -0.69
C LEU A 135 -9.52 -6.15 0.25
N ILE A 136 -9.75 -6.40 1.54
CA ILE A 136 -8.69 -6.46 2.54
C ILE A 136 -7.75 -7.63 2.23
N THR A 137 -8.27 -8.81 1.85
CA THR A 137 -7.45 -9.96 1.44
C THR A 137 -6.61 -9.63 0.20
N VAL A 138 -7.20 -9.04 -0.84
CA VAL A 138 -6.45 -8.63 -2.04
C VAL A 138 -5.36 -7.62 -1.70
N MET A 139 -5.65 -6.64 -0.84
CA MET A 139 -4.63 -5.69 -0.40
C MET A 139 -3.53 -6.35 0.42
N PHE A 140 -3.90 -7.26 1.32
CA PHE A 140 -2.97 -8.03 2.13
C PHE A 140 -2.01 -8.84 1.25
N ASP A 141 -2.54 -9.53 0.24
CA ASP A 141 -1.74 -10.29 -0.73
C ASP A 141 -0.77 -9.40 -1.51
N ARG A 142 -1.20 -8.18 -1.89
CA ARG A 142 -0.34 -7.22 -2.60
C ARG A 142 0.79 -6.71 -1.71
N ILE A 143 0.50 -6.38 -0.46
CA ILE A 143 1.50 -5.98 0.55
C ILE A 143 2.50 -7.11 0.78
N LYS A 144 2.00 -8.33 1.01
CA LYS A 144 2.83 -9.52 1.23
C LYS A 144 3.70 -9.83 0.02
N SER A 145 3.13 -9.78 -1.19
CA SER A 145 3.88 -10.03 -2.43
C SER A 145 4.99 -8.99 -2.65
N PHE A 146 4.72 -7.71 -2.40
CA PHE A 146 5.76 -6.67 -2.49
C PHE A 146 6.84 -6.85 -1.43
N ARG A 147 6.47 -7.14 -0.17
CA ARG A 147 7.41 -7.48 0.92
C ARG A 147 8.34 -8.63 0.50
N CYS A 148 7.78 -9.72 -0.02
CA CYS A 148 8.55 -10.88 -0.46
C CYS A 148 9.54 -10.52 -1.58
N LYS A 149 9.12 -9.70 -2.57
CA LYS A 149 10.01 -9.26 -3.64
C LYS A 149 11.15 -8.38 -3.12
N LEU A 150 10.84 -7.42 -2.26
CA LEU A 150 11.84 -6.53 -1.66
C LEU A 150 12.84 -7.31 -0.79
N THR A 151 12.34 -8.26 0.00
CA THR A 151 13.16 -9.18 0.80
C THR A 151 14.05 -10.05 -0.08
N LEU A 152 13.51 -10.62 -1.16
CA LEU A 152 14.27 -11.40 -2.11
C LEU A 152 15.41 -10.57 -2.70
N TRP A 153 15.14 -9.33 -3.15
CA TRP A 153 16.18 -8.48 -3.73
C TRP A 153 17.27 -8.12 -2.71
N ALA A 154 16.90 -7.73 -1.50
CA ALA A 154 17.85 -7.43 -0.43
C ALA A 154 18.74 -8.65 -0.11
N THR A 155 18.12 -9.83 0.00
CA THR A 155 18.80 -11.09 0.32
C THR A 155 19.74 -11.53 -0.81
N GLN A 156 19.27 -11.51 -2.05
CA GLN A 156 20.06 -11.92 -3.21
C GLN A 156 21.27 -11.01 -3.39
N LEU A 157 21.11 -9.70 -3.20
CA LEU A 157 22.23 -8.76 -3.19
C LEU A 157 23.20 -9.04 -2.03
N ALA A 158 22.73 -9.35 -0.83
CA ALA A 158 23.61 -9.66 0.30
C ALA A 158 24.48 -10.91 0.05
N TYR A 159 23.99 -11.88 -0.73
CA TYR A 159 24.73 -13.06 -1.15
C TYR A 159 25.54 -12.87 -2.45
N GLY A 160 25.58 -11.66 -3.02
CA GLY A 160 26.27 -11.41 -4.29
C GLY A 160 25.58 -12.04 -5.50
N ASN A 161 24.33 -12.51 -5.36
CA ASN A 161 23.60 -13.15 -6.43
C ASN A 161 22.78 -12.13 -7.22
N LEU A 162 23.22 -11.87 -8.46
CA LEU A 162 22.58 -10.91 -9.36
C LEU A 162 21.59 -11.57 -10.33
N ALA A 163 21.24 -12.85 -10.16
CA ALA A 163 20.37 -13.59 -11.09
C ALA A 163 19.02 -12.90 -11.36
N HIS A 164 18.44 -12.25 -10.36
CA HIS A 164 17.16 -11.53 -10.46
C HIS A 164 17.32 -10.02 -10.69
N LEU A 165 18.55 -9.53 -10.75
CA LEU A 165 18.92 -8.15 -11.01
C LEU A 165 19.85 -8.14 -12.23
N SER A 166 19.38 -8.72 -13.34
CA SER A 166 20.17 -8.89 -14.56
C SER A 166 20.72 -7.58 -15.14
N PHE A 167 20.12 -6.44 -14.78
CA PHE A 167 20.62 -5.11 -15.11
C PHE A 167 21.85 -4.68 -14.29
N LEU A 168 22.12 -5.32 -13.15
CA LEU A 168 23.36 -5.17 -12.40
C LEU A 168 24.44 -6.16 -12.87
N GLN A 169 24.07 -7.21 -13.61
CA GLN A 169 25.05 -8.19 -14.15
C GLN A 169 25.97 -7.60 -15.22
N SER A 170 25.52 -6.53 -15.90
CA SER A 170 26.34 -5.80 -16.88
C SER A 170 27.43 -4.94 -16.24
N ILE A 171 27.45 -4.84 -14.92
CA ILE A 171 28.35 -4.00 -14.13
C ILE A 171 29.24 -4.95 -13.33
N THR A 172 30.56 -4.77 -13.42
CA THR A 172 31.48 -5.45 -12.49
C THR A 172 31.25 -4.83 -11.13
N VAL A 173 30.37 -5.41 -10.32
CA VAL A 173 29.96 -4.83 -9.03
C VAL A 173 31.08 -5.04 -8.02
N GLU A 174 31.73 -3.96 -7.59
CA GLU A 174 32.69 -4.02 -6.49
C GLU A 174 32.00 -4.47 -5.17
N PRO A 175 32.68 -5.19 -4.28
CA PRO A 175 32.07 -5.66 -3.02
C PRO A 175 31.50 -4.55 -2.14
N GLN A 176 32.13 -3.37 -2.14
CA GLN A 176 31.66 -2.21 -1.38
C GLN A 176 30.35 -1.66 -1.96
N LEU A 177 30.25 -1.64 -3.28
CA LEU A 177 29.07 -1.21 -4.00
C LEU A 177 27.87 -2.15 -3.72
N LEU A 178 28.12 -3.46 -3.72
CA LEU A 178 27.10 -4.44 -3.36
C LEU A 178 26.53 -4.19 -1.97
N LYS A 179 27.38 -3.83 -1.00
CA LYS A 179 26.98 -3.51 0.36
C LYS A 179 26.08 -2.27 0.43
N ASP A 180 26.40 -1.24 -0.33
CA ASP A 180 25.58 -0.01 -0.36
C ASP A 180 24.19 -0.28 -0.95
N TYR A 181 24.07 -1.12 -2.00
CA TYR A 181 22.76 -1.55 -2.51
C TYR A 181 21.96 -2.33 -1.47
N VAL A 182 22.62 -3.24 -0.74
CA VAL A 182 22.00 -3.99 0.37
C VAL A 182 21.49 -3.03 1.44
N ASP A 183 22.26 -2.01 1.80
CA ASP A 183 21.87 -1.03 2.81
C ASP A 183 20.64 -0.21 2.38
N ILE A 184 20.55 0.21 1.11
CA ILE A 184 19.37 0.90 0.57
C ILE A 184 18.13 0.01 0.66
N LEU A 185 18.23 -1.23 0.17
CA LEU A 185 17.08 -2.13 0.14
C LEU A 185 16.66 -2.56 1.55
N SER A 186 17.60 -2.74 2.47
CA SER A 186 17.32 -3.08 3.86
C SER A 186 16.55 -1.94 4.55
N ARG A 187 16.98 -0.68 4.34
CA ARG A 187 16.26 0.49 4.86
C ARG A 187 14.86 0.65 4.26
N LEU A 188 14.69 0.35 2.97
CA LEU A 188 13.37 0.33 2.34
C LEU A 188 12.49 -0.78 2.91
N LEU A 189 13.07 -1.96 3.17
CA LEU A 189 12.35 -3.09 3.74
C LEU A 189 11.89 -2.78 5.18
N GLU A 190 12.78 -2.27 6.03
CA GLU A 190 12.45 -1.86 7.39
C GLU A 190 11.34 -0.79 7.42
N ASP A 191 11.44 0.24 6.57
CA ASP A 191 10.41 1.28 6.47
C ASP A 191 9.08 0.72 5.97
N PHE A 192 9.12 -0.21 5.01
CA PHE A 192 7.91 -0.90 4.53
C PHE A 192 7.28 -1.75 5.63
N GLU A 193 8.06 -2.58 6.31
CA GLU A 193 7.59 -3.45 7.40
C GLU A 193 7.01 -2.64 8.56
N HIS A 194 7.70 -1.59 8.99
CA HIS A 194 7.19 -0.70 10.04
C HIS A 194 5.85 -0.08 9.65
N ARG A 195 5.71 0.42 8.40
CA ARG A 195 4.43 0.99 7.91
C ARG A 195 3.31 -0.06 7.92
N PHE A 196 3.60 -1.30 7.55
CA PHE A 196 2.60 -2.35 7.41
C PHE A 196 2.56 -3.33 8.59
N GLN A 197 3.21 -3.03 9.72
CA GLN A 197 3.38 -3.94 10.87
C GLN A 197 2.05 -4.47 11.42
N GLN A 198 1.03 -3.62 11.51
CA GLN A 198 -0.31 -4.04 11.94
C GLN A 198 -0.95 -5.07 11.00
N PHE A 199 -0.66 -5.01 9.69
CA PHE A 199 -1.16 -6.02 8.74
C PHE A 199 -0.41 -7.33 8.91
N THR A 200 0.91 -7.27 9.08
CA THR A 200 1.73 -8.46 9.40
C THR A 200 1.24 -9.14 10.68
N ALA A 201 0.85 -8.38 11.71
CA ALA A 201 0.31 -8.93 12.95
C ALA A 201 -1.04 -9.66 12.76
N LEU A 202 -1.82 -9.26 11.76
CA LEU A 202 -3.10 -9.88 11.40
C LEU A 202 -2.97 -11.03 10.40
N GLU A 203 -1.75 -11.35 9.94
CA GLU A 203 -1.46 -12.43 8.98
C GLU A 203 -2.09 -13.79 9.37
N PRO A 204 -2.08 -14.22 10.65
CA PRO A 204 -2.75 -15.46 11.06
C PRO A 204 -4.27 -15.44 10.85
N GLN A 205 -4.90 -14.29 11.05
CA GLN A 205 -6.35 -14.11 10.90
C GLN A 205 -6.77 -14.14 9.43
N PHE A 206 -5.95 -13.59 8.53
CA PHE A 206 -6.19 -13.69 7.09
C PHE A 206 -5.97 -15.10 6.53
N PHE A 207 -5.00 -15.86 7.07
CA PHE A 207 -4.76 -17.25 6.68
C PHE A 207 -5.97 -18.15 6.98
N LEU A 208 -6.60 -17.96 8.14
CA LEU A 208 -7.85 -18.63 8.54
C LEU A 208 -9.00 -18.34 7.55
N VAL A 209 -9.10 -17.11 7.05
CA VAL A 209 -10.17 -16.69 6.11
C VAL A 209 -9.90 -17.13 4.68
N ALA A 210 -8.64 -17.12 4.23
CA ALA A 210 -8.24 -17.50 2.88
C ALA A 210 -8.18 -19.03 2.70
N THR A 211 -7.89 -19.77 3.77
CA THR A 211 -7.79 -21.23 3.78
C THR A 211 -8.55 -21.86 4.96
N PRO A 212 -9.88 -21.72 5.03
CA PRO A 212 -10.68 -22.16 6.18
C PRO A 212 -10.59 -23.65 6.48
N PHE A 213 -10.14 -24.47 5.51
CA PHE A 213 -9.98 -25.91 5.64
C PHE A 213 -8.52 -26.39 5.77
N ALA A 214 -7.53 -25.50 5.72
CA ALA A 214 -6.10 -25.85 5.80
C ALA A 214 -5.45 -25.52 7.15
N VAL A 215 -6.25 -25.07 8.12
CA VAL A 215 -5.78 -24.66 9.43
C VAL A 215 -5.67 -25.87 10.36
N ASP A 216 -4.51 -26.06 10.97
CA ASP A 216 -4.34 -26.99 12.08
C ASP A 216 -5.15 -26.48 13.28
N VAL A 217 -6.15 -27.26 13.69
CA VAL A 217 -7.10 -26.95 14.79
C VAL A 217 -6.39 -26.53 16.08
N LYS A 218 -5.13 -26.95 16.27
CA LYS A 218 -4.32 -26.60 17.45
C LYS A 218 -3.79 -25.17 17.47
N ASN A 219 -3.83 -24.44 16.35
CA ASN A 219 -3.27 -23.08 16.21
C ASN A 219 -4.35 -22.01 15.98
N VAL A 220 -5.62 -22.35 16.21
CA VAL A 220 -6.74 -21.40 16.15
C VAL A 220 -6.74 -20.57 17.43
N PRO A 221 -6.71 -19.23 17.37
CA PRO A 221 -6.90 -18.38 18.55
C PRO A 221 -8.28 -18.65 19.18
N ASP A 222 -8.36 -18.76 20.51
CA ASP A 222 -9.60 -19.07 21.25
C ASP A 222 -10.77 -18.12 20.92
N GLU A 223 -10.46 -16.91 20.46
CA GLU A 223 -11.40 -15.87 20.03
C GLU A 223 -12.27 -16.29 18.83
N VAL A 224 -11.85 -17.29 18.03
CA VAL A 224 -12.60 -17.79 16.86
C VAL A 224 -13.58 -18.91 17.24
N LEU A 225 -13.45 -19.51 18.43
CA LEU A 225 -14.29 -20.63 18.90
C LEU A 225 -15.55 -20.17 19.65
N GLN A 226 -15.75 -18.88 19.84
CA GLN A 226 -17.00 -18.36 20.37
C GLN A 226 -18.05 -18.31 19.25
N CYS A 227 -18.71 -19.45 19.01
CA CYS A 227 -20.00 -19.44 18.35
C CYS A 227 -21.02 -18.80 19.30
N ASP A 228 -21.56 -17.65 18.90
CA ASP A 228 -22.74 -17.04 19.52
C ASP A 228 -23.83 -18.12 19.68
N THR A 229 -24.24 -18.35 20.94
CA THR A 229 -25.34 -19.26 21.30
C THR A 229 -26.65 -18.48 21.36
#